data_AF-A0A427L7P7-F1
#
_entry.id   AF-A0A427L7P7-F1
#
_cell.length_a   1.000
_cell.length_b   1.000
_cell.length_c   1.000
_cell.angle_alpha   90.00
_cell.angle_beta   90.00
_cell.angle_gamma   90.00
#
_symmetry.space_group_name_H-M   'P 1'
#
loop_
_entity.id
_entity.type
_entity.pdbx_description
1 polymer ?
#
loop_
_entity_poly.entity_id
_entity_poly.type
_entity_poly.pdbx_seq_one_letter_code
_entity_poly.pdbx_strand_id
1 'polypeptide(L)'
;MKRGAVLRIGAALATATVVLAACSAMIPVNISGGLERPVATFGADPAKPEKACLGGIAVHERSNAMMRPVWSIEARGRDCRGLRQVVYGETPEGFETTVEAAALKPGVRYSVFGYGMTGGPLSRVPWRGGDEVVFENGQWRPAGGSAAVGQEP
;
A
#
# COMPACT_ATOMS: atom_id res chain seq x y z
N MET A 1 25.49 42.22 -57.83
CA MET A 1 24.15 42.10 -57.21
C MET A 1 24.03 40.70 -56.61
N LYS A 2 24.02 40.56 -55.27
CA LYS A 2 23.93 39.26 -54.57
C LYS A 2 22.47 38.99 -54.18
N ARG A 3 21.94 37.83 -54.59
CA ARG A 3 20.60 37.33 -54.22
C ARG A 3 20.67 36.72 -52.81
N GLY A 4 19.92 37.29 -51.86
CA GLY A 4 19.69 36.69 -50.55
C GLY A 4 18.38 35.90 -50.57
N ALA A 5 18.44 34.60 -50.35
CA ALA A 5 17.28 33.75 -50.16
C ALA A 5 16.70 34.01 -48.76
N VAL A 6 15.42 34.39 -48.70
CA VAL A 6 14.68 34.52 -47.43
C VAL A 6 13.83 33.27 -47.26
N LEU A 7 14.31 32.32 -46.46
CA LEU A 7 13.46 31.25 -45.93
C LEU A 7 12.59 31.83 -44.81
N ARG A 8 11.27 31.91 -45.00
CA ARG A 8 10.31 32.12 -43.91
C ARG A 8 9.77 30.76 -43.47
N ILE A 9 10.28 30.34 -42.31
CA ILE A 9 9.94 29.10 -41.60
C ILE A 9 8.50 29.22 -41.10
N GLY A 10 7.64 28.29 -41.52
CA GLY A 10 6.29 28.14 -40.99
C GLY A 10 6.34 27.71 -39.53
N ALA A 11 5.63 28.44 -38.66
CA ALA A 11 5.50 28.10 -37.25
C ALA A 11 4.52 26.93 -37.09
N ALA A 12 5.04 25.71 -37.01
CA ALA A 12 4.30 24.57 -36.47
C ALA A 12 4.43 24.59 -34.93
N LEU A 13 3.41 25.07 -34.25
CA LEU A 13 3.28 24.97 -32.79
C LEU A 13 3.04 23.50 -32.43
N ALA A 14 4.10 22.78 -32.04
CA ALA A 14 3.99 21.46 -31.44
C ALA A 14 3.44 21.62 -30.02
N THR A 15 2.17 21.31 -29.82
CA THR A 15 1.55 21.19 -28.49
C THR A 15 2.09 19.94 -27.79
N ALA A 16 3.07 20.12 -26.91
CA ALA A 16 3.53 19.05 -26.04
C ALA A 16 2.45 18.73 -25.00
N THR A 17 1.72 17.63 -25.20
CA THR A 17 0.82 17.06 -24.20
C THR A 17 1.64 16.40 -23.09
N VAL A 18 1.81 17.09 -21.96
CA VAL A 18 2.40 16.51 -20.76
C VAL A 18 1.37 15.58 -20.11
N VAL A 19 1.55 14.27 -20.27
CA VAL A 19 0.76 13.26 -19.55
C VAL A 19 1.30 13.16 -18.12
N LEU A 20 0.59 13.72 -17.16
CA LEU A 20 0.87 13.55 -15.73
C LEU A 20 0.37 12.18 -15.29
N ALA A 21 1.22 11.15 -15.35
CA ALA A 21 0.97 9.90 -14.65
C ALA A 21 1.05 10.18 -13.13
N ALA A 22 -0.05 9.96 -12.41
CA ALA A 22 -0.03 10.02 -10.95
C ALA A 22 0.73 8.80 -10.42
N CYS A 23 2.00 8.96 -10.08
CA CYS A 23 2.78 7.90 -9.45
C CYS A 23 2.14 7.53 -8.10
N SER A 24 1.92 6.25 -7.86
CA SER A 24 1.63 5.72 -6.53
C SER A 24 2.76 4.78 -6.12
N ALA A 25 3.13 4.81 -4.85
CA ALA A 25 4.17 3.93 -4.32
C ALA A 25 3.56 2.61 -3.83
N MET A 26 4.31 1.51 -3.98
CA MET A 26 4.00 0.25 -3.32
C MET A 26 4.90 0.09 -2.09
N ILE A 27 4.30 -0.02 -0.92
CA ILE A 27 5.02 -0.30 0.33
C ILE A 27 4.62 -1.70 0.79
N PRO A 28 5.58 -2.64 0.97
CA PRO A 28 5.26 -3.96 1.47
C PRO A 28 4.63 -3.92 2.86
N VAL A 29 3.67 -4.81 3.10
CA VAL A 29 3.04 -5.04 4.41
C VAL A 29 3.37 -6.47 4.83
N ASN A 30 4.17 -6.62 5.88
CA ASN A 30 4.60 -7.92 6.39
C ASN A 30 3.78 -8.29 7.62
N ILE A 31 3.24 -9.52 7.64
CA ILE A 31 2.41 -10.03 8.74
C ILE A 31 3.21 -11.04 9.56
N SER A 32 3.18 -10.86 10.88
CA SER A 32 3.87 -11.71 11.84
C SER A 32 3.06 -11.89 13.13
N GLY A 33 3.59 -12.59 14.13
CA GLY A 33 2.92 -12.83 15.41
C GLY A 33 1.99 -14.05 15.39
N GLY A 34 1.22 -14.19 16.47
CA GLY A 34 0.23 -15.28 16.64
C GLY A 34 -1.05 -15.04 15.83
N LEU A 35 -1.93 -16.04 15.80
CA LEU A 35 -3.22 -15.95 15.10
C LEU A 35 -4.16 -14.93 15.73
N GLU A 36 -4.10 -14.80 17.06
CA GLU A 36 -5.01 -14.00 17.88
C GLU A 36 -4.64 -12.52 17.86
N ARG A 37 -3.35 -12.23 17.71
CA ARG A 37 -2.80 -10.86 17.69
C ARG A 37 -1.69 -10.73 16.64
N PRO A 38 -2.01 -10.86 15.34
CA PRO A 38 -1.05 -10.62 14.28
C PRO A 38 -0.62 -9.16 14.26
N VAL A 39 0.62 -8.95 13.82
CA VAL A 39 1.25 -7.63 13.70
C VAL A 39 1.58 -7.38 12.23
N ALA A 40 1.00 -6.31 11.68
CA ALA A 40 1.37 -5.77 10.38
C ALA A 40 2.51 -4.76 10.55
N THR A 41 3.56 -4.89 9.77
CA THR A 41 4.70 -3.96 9.70
C THR A 41 4.87 -3.45 8.28
N PHE A 42 5.47 -2.27 8.11
CA PHE A 42 5.59 -1.61 6.81
C PHE A 42 7.05 -1.51 6.36
N GLY A 43 7.28 -1.64 5.06
CA GLY A 43 8.61 -1.53 4.45
C GLY A 43 9.19 -2.87 4.01
N ALA A 44 10.34 -2.82 3.34
CA ALA A 44 10.93 -3.99 2.70
C ALA A 44 11.55 -5.00 3.68
N ASP A 45 12.13 -4.51 4.79
CA ASP A 45 12.79 -5.34 5.80
C ASP A 45 11.89 -5.44 7.06
N PRO A 46 11.26 -6.59 7.34
CA PRO A 46 10.43 -6.75 8.54
C PRO A 46 11.22 -6.68 9.85
N ALA A 47 12.56 -6.87 9.83
CA ALA A 47 13.41 -6.66 11.00
C ALA A 47 13.70 -5.17 11.26
N LYS A 48 13.44 -4.30 10.27
CA LYS A 48 13.61 -2.85 10.37
C LYS A 48 12.39 -2.10 9.81
N PRO A 49 11.22 -2.19 10.48
CA PRO A 49 10.00 -1.55 10.00
C PRO A 49 10.15 -0.05 9.78
N GLU A 50 9.70 0.42 8.62
CA GLU A 50 9.69 1.81 8.24
C GLU A 50 8.45 2.52 8.78
N LYS A 51 8.57 3.83 9.04
CA LYS A 51 7.43 4.64 9.48
C LYS A 51 6.62 5.06 8.24
N ALA A 52 5.54 4.34 7.96
CA ALA A 52 4.59 4.68 6.91
C ALA A 52 3.57 5.72 7.41
N CYS A 53 3.22 6.72 6.60
CA CYS A 53 2.06 7.55 6.89
C CYS A 53 0.81 6.79 6.45
N LEU A 54 0.19 6.10 7.40
CA LEU A 54 -0.95 5.21 7.20
C LEU A 54 -2.26 5.99 7.29
N GLY A 55 -3.07 5.91 6.23
CA GLY A 55 -4.45 6.42 6.19
C GLY A 55 -5.45 5.38 6.67
N GLY A 56 -5.22 4.10 6.39
CA GLY A 56 -6.05 3.01 6.91
C GLY A 56 -5.48 1.64 6.58
N ILE A 57 -6.01 0.63 7.26
CA ILE A 57 -5.72 -0.77 7.01
C ILE A 57 -7.00 -1.60 7.18
N ALA A 58 -7.21 -2.55 6.28
CA ALA A 58 -8.35 -3.44 6.29
C ALA A 58 -7.88 -4.88 6.09
N VAL A 59 -8.59 -5.82 6.73
CA VAL A 59 -8.37 -7.25 6.60
C VAL A 59 -9.64 -7.88 6.08
N HIS A 60 -9.53 -8.64 5.00
CA HIS A 60 -10.66 -9.28 4.34
C HIS A 60 -10.46 -10.79 4.35
N GLU A 61 -11.45 -11.54 4.81
CA GLU A 61 -11.49 -12.99 4.61
C GLU A 61 -11.85 -13.28 3.14
N ARG A 62 -10.97 -13.98 2.40
CA ARG A 62 -11.16 -14.19 0.95
C ARG A 62 -12.27 -15.16 0.58
N SER A 63 -12.66 -16.04 1.49
CA SER A 63 -13.85 -16.89 1.36
C SER A 63 -15.16 -16.10 1.45
N ASN A 64 -15.14 -14.85 1.94
CA ASN A 64 -16.33 -14.00 1.97
C ASN A 64 -16.61 -13.42 0.57
N ALA A 65 -17.66 -13.91 -0.10
CA ALA A 65 -18.05 -13.48 -1.44
C ALA A 65 -18.35 -11.97 -1.54
N MET A 66 -18.79 -11.34 -0.45
CA MET A 66 -19.05 -9.90 -0.43
C MET A 66 -17.78 -9.06 -0.21
N MET A 67 -16.64 -9.70 0.10
CA MET A 67 -15.37 -9.05 0.40
C MET A 67 -15.46 -7.96 1.47
N ARG A 68 -16.42 -8.08 2.41
CA ARG A 68 -16.48 -7.17 3.56
C ARG A 68 -15.27 -7.40 4.47
N PRO A 69 -14.66 -6.34 5.00
CA PRO A 69 -13.56 -6.52 5.93
C PRO A 69 -14.06 -7.23 7.19
N VAL A 70 -13.22 -8.10 7.74
CA VAL A 70 -13.40 -8.71 9.07
C VAL A 70 -12.78 -7.84 10.17
N TRP A 71 -12.06 -6.78 9.78
CA TRP A 71 -11.55 -5.74 10.64
C TRP A 71 -11.02 -4.58 9.78
N SER A 72 -11.21 -3.35 10.23
CA SER A 72 -10.56 -2.18 9.62
C SER A 72 -10.47 -0.99 10.57
N ILE A 73 -9.40 -0.22 10.39
CA ILE A 73 -9.20 1.07 11.05
C ILE A 73 -8.85 2.14 10.01
N GLU A 74 -9.24 3.38 10.29
CA GLU A 74 -8.93 4.55 9.47
C GLU A 74 -8.42 5.71 10.33
N ALA A 75 -7.49 6.49 9.79
CA ALA A 75 -6.98 7.68 10.47
C ALA A 75 -8.09 8.73 10.57
N ARG A 76 -8.21 9.38 11.73
CA ARG A 76 -9.19 10.43 11.96
C ARG A 76 -8.93 11.64 11.06
N GLY A 77 -9.95 12.04 10.30
CA GLY A 77 -9.91 13.21 9.43
C GLY A 77 -9.21 12.92 8.10
N ARG A 78 -8.54 13.92 7.52
CA ARG A 78 -7.92 13.80 6.18
C ARG A 78 -6.44 13.48 6.22
N ASP A 79 -5.85 13.36 7.40
CA ASP A 79 -4.42 13.18 7.58
C ASP A 79 -4.09 11.73 7.95
N CYS A 80 -3.13 11.14 7.24
CA CYS A 80 -2.52 9.89 7.65
C CYS A 80 -1.68 10.09 8.93
N ARG A 81 -1.44 8.99 9.65
CA ARG A 81 -0.60 8.98 10.85
C ARG A 81 0.61 8.10 10.63
N GLY A 82 1.76 8.58 11.12
CA GLY A 82 3.01 7.85 10.97
C GLY A 82 3.08 6.66 11.92
N LEU A 83 2.96 5.44 11.39
CA LEU A 83 3.06 4.18 12.14
C LEU A 83 4.13 3.28 11.53
N ARG A 84 4.79 2.50 12.40
CA ARG A 84 5.71 1.43 11.96
C ARG A 84 5.04 0.06 11.91
N GLN A 85 4.03 -0.11 12.76
CA GLN A 85 3.29 -1.34 12.90
C GLN A 85 1.86 -1.07 13.32
N VAL A 86 1.01 -2.06 13.09
CA VAL A 86 -0.37 -2.11 13.57
C VAL A 86 -0.64 -3.52 14.10
N VAL A 87 -1.22 -3.62 15.28
CA VAL A 87 -1.66 -4.90 15.85
C VAL A 87 -3.13 -5.11 15.49
N TYR A 88 -3.47 -6.29 15.00
CA TYR A 88 -4.84 -6.63 14.65
C TYR A 88 -5.77 -6.52 15.87
N GLY A 89 -6.91 -5.86 15.67
CA GLY A 89 -7.89 -5.59 16.74
C GLY A 89 -7.56 -4.41 17.64
N GLU A 90 -6.41 -3.75 17.46
CA GLU A 90 -6.09 -2.53 18.20
C GLU A 90 -6.36 -1.27 17.37
N THR A 91 -6.72 -0.19 18.05
CA THR A 91 -6.91 1.13 17.45
C THR A 91 -5.79 2.05 17.93
N PRO A 92 -4.75 2.30 17.12
CA PRO A 92 -3.69 3.24 17.48
C PRO A 92 -4.24 4.66 17.68
N GLU A 93 -3.49 5.48 18.41
CA GLU A 93 -3.87 6.88 18.63
C GLU A 93 -4.08 7.62 17.30
N GLY A 94 -5.19 8.36 17.22
CA GLY A 94 -5.56 9.10 16.01
C GLY A 94 -6.22 8.26 14.92
N PHE A 95 -6.56 7.00 15.20
CA PHE A 95 -7.40 6.15 14.34
C PHE A 95 -8.78 5.90 14.95
N GLU A 96 -9.69 5.45 14.11
CA GLU A 96 -11.01 4.92 14.47
C GLU A 96 -11.19 3.53 13.89
N THR A 97 -11.84 2.66 14.66
CA THR A 97 -12.30 1.36 14.17
C THR A 97 -13.52 1.57 13.30
N THR A 98 -13.40 1.23 12.02
CA THR A 98 -14.51 1.28 11.07
C THR A 98 -15.25 -0.06 10.98
N VAL A 99 -14.53 -1.16 11.25
CA VAL A 99 -15.12 -2.49 11.47
C VAL A 99 -14.39 -3.18 12.61
N GLU A 100 -15.15 -3.61 13.62
CA GLU A 100 -14.64 -4.34 14.78
C GLU A 100 -13.98 -5.67 14.37
N ALA A 101 -12.96 -6.07 15.13
CA ALA A 101 -12.20 -7.27 14.81
C ALA A 101 -13.01 -8.54 15.07
N ALA A 102 -13.17 -9.35 14.02
CA ALA A 102 -13.63 -10.72 14.17
C ALA A 102 -12.47 -11.65 14.53
N ALA A 103 -12.79 -12.82 15.11
CA ALA A 103 -11.78 -13.84 15.34
C ALA A 103 -11.21 -14.39 14.03
N LEU A 104 -9.87 -14.44 13.94
CA LEU A 104 -9.17 -15.05 12.81
C LEU A 104 -9.14 -16.58 12.95
N LYS A 105 -9.07 -17.28 11.81
CA LYS A 105 -9.11 -18.74 11.72
C LYS A 105 -7.83 -19.28 11.06
N PRO A 106 -7.26 -20.40 11.53
CA PRO A 106 -6.14 -21.03 10.85
C PRO A 106 -6.58 -21.61 9.50
N GLY A 107 -5.67 -21.69 8.53
CA GLY A 107 -5.94 -22.21 7.18
C GLY A 107 -6.87 -21.34 6.31
N VAL A 108 -7.38 -20.22 6.84
CA VAL A 108 -8.18 -19.26 6.09
C VAL A 108 -7.28 -18.22 5.45
N ARG A 109 -7.56 -17.91 4.18
CA ARG A 109 -6.84 -16.88 3.44
C ARG A 109 -7.42 -15.51 3.74
N TYR A 110 -6.56 -14.60 4.17
CA TYR A 110 -6.88 -13.20 4.42
C TYR A 110 -6.12 -12.31 3.45
N SER A 111 -6.81 -11.35 2.83
CA SER A 111 -6.15 -10.22 2.16
C SER A 111 -6.00 -9.09 3.16
N VAL A 112 -4.76 -8.64 3.38
CA VAL A 112 -4.46 -7.47 4.18
C VAL A 112 -4.14 -6.33 3.25
N PHE A 113 -4.81 -5.20 3.39
CA PHE A 113 -4.63 -4.03 2.53
C PHE A 113 -4.41 -2.78 3.38
N GLY A 114 -3.25 -2.14 3.19
CA GLY A 114 -2.89 -0.85 3.81
C GLY A 114 -2.76 0.24 2.75
N TYR A 115 -3.08 1.48 3.13
CA TYR A 115 -2.94 2.63 2.26
C TYR A 115 -2.59 3.91 3.03
N GLY A 116 -2.09 4.91 2.31
CA GLY A 116 -1.82 6.23 2.89
C GLY A 116 -1.01 7.12 1.95
N MET A 117 -0.10 7.92 2.51
CA MET A 117 0.77 8.84 1.75
C MET A 117 2.25 8.58 2.04
N THR A 118 3.11 8.67 1.04
CA THR A 118 4.57 8.62 1.24
C THR A 118 5.07 9.91 1.90
N GLY A 119 6.24 9.85 2.54
CA GLY A 119 6.85 10.99 3.23
C GLY A 119 7.42 12.07 2.30
N GLY A 120 7.72 13.24 2.88
CA GLY A 120 8.44 14.37 2.25
C GLY A 120 7.53 15.43 1.58
N PRO A 121 7.80 16.75 1.71
CA PRO A 121 7.04 17.81 1.04
C PRO A 121 7.06 17.73 -0.50
N LEU A 122 8.10 17.10 -1.05
CA LEU A 122 8.36 17.02 -2.50
C LEU A 122 8.00 15.65 -3.12
N SER A 123 7.61 14.67 -2.30
CA SER A 123 7.41 13.28 -2.72
C SER A 123 6.15 12.64 -2.12
N ARG A 124 5.17 13.47 -1.74
CA ARG A 124 3.90 13.03 -1.14
C ARG A 124 2.99 12.47 -2.23
N VAL A 125 3.13 11.18 -2.50
CA VAL A 125 2.25 10.42 -3.40
C VAL A 125 1.42 9.42 -2.59
N PRO A 126 0.23 9.01 -3.08
CA PRO A 126 -0.50 7.91 -2.48
C PRO A 126 0.34 6.64 -2.48
N TRP A 127 0.29 5.86 -1.40
CA TRP A 127 0.80 4.49 -1.39
C TRP A 127 -0.30 3.50 -1.08
N ARG A 128 -0.09 2.29 -1.60
CA ARG A 128 -0.90 1.10 -1.30
C ARG A 128 0.03 -0.08 -1.07
N GLY A 129 -0.41 -1.02 -0.26
CA GLY A 129 0.38 -2.18 0.10
C GLY A 129 -0.50 -3.27 0.68
N GLY A 130 0.02 -4.48 0.74
CA GLY A 130 -0.77 -5.62 1.17
C GLY A 130 -0.39 -6.89 0.44
N ASP A 131 -0.87 -8.00 0.98
CA ASP A 131 -0.76 -9.32 0.36
C ASP A 131 -1.89 -10.22 0.86
N GLU A 132 -2.04 -11.37 0.22
CA GLU A 132 -2.82 -12.48 0.73
C GLU A 132 -1.95 -13.35 1.64
N VAL A 133 -2.41 -13.60 2.86
CA VAL A 133 -1.71 -14.42 3.86
C VAL A 133 -2.62 -15.52 4.40
N VAL A 134 -2.01 -16.60 4.86
CA VAL A 134 -2.66 -17.71 5.55
C VAL A 134 -1.86 -18.04 6.81
N PHE A 135 -2.54 -18.36 7.92
CA PHE A 135 -1.88 -18.83 9.13
C PHE A 135 -1.87 -20.36 9.18
N GLU A 136 -0.67 -20.96 9.12
CA GLU A 136 -0.47 -22.40 9.10
C GLU A 136 0.75 -22.76 9.93
N ASN A 137 0.68 -23.88 10.65
CA ASN A 137 1.81 -24.39 11.45
C ASN A 137 2.41 -23.35 12.41
N GLY A 138 1.58 -22.48 12.98
CA GLY A 138 2.01 -21.45 13.92
C GLY A 138 2.64 -20.20 13.28
N GLN A 139 2.57 -20.04 11.96
CA GLN A 139 3.18 -18.92 11.24
C GLN A 139 2.27 -18.35 10.15
N TRP A 140 2.38 -17.04 9.92
CA TRP A 140 1.79 -16.38 8.75
C TRP A 140 2.65 -16.63 7.52
N ARG A 141 2.01 -16.99 6.40
CA ARG A 141 2.67 -17.25 5.11
C ARG A 141 1.93 -16.54 3.97
N PRO A 142 2.65 -16.06 2.93
CA PRO A 142 2.00 -15.62 1.71
C PRO A 142 1.17 -16.75 1.10
N ALA A 143 -0.05 -16.45 0.67
CA ALA A 143 -0.99 -17.43 0.13
C ALA A 143 -0.86 -17.64 -1.39
N GLY A 144 0.03 -16.88 -2.04
CA GLY A 144 0.48 -17.10 -3.41
C GLY A 144 1.86 -17.75 -3.43
N GLY A 145 1.98 -18.90 -4.09
CA GLY A 145 3.28 -19.54 -4.33
C GLY A 145 4.08 -18.79 -5.40
N SER A 146 5.21 -18.21 -4.99
CA SER A 146 6.44 -17.89 -5.73
C SER A 146 6.32 -17.32 -7.16
N ALA A 147 6.68 -16.04 -7.32
CA ALA A 147 7.83 -15.68 -8.15
C ALA A 147 8.41 -14.36 -7.66
N ALA A 148 9.66 -14.41 -7.21
CA ALA A 148 10.58 -13.30 -7.42
C ALA A 148 10.46 -12.89 -8.89
N VAL A 149 9.97 -11.69 -9.16
CA VAL A 149 10.21 -11.05 -10.44
C VAL A 149 11.71 -10.81 -10.45
N GLY A 150 12.41 -11.69 -11.18
CA GLY A 150 13.83 -11.57 -11.44
C GLY A 150 14.11 -10.16 -11.94
N GLN A 151 14.97 -9.48 -11.20
CA GLN A 151 15.58 -8.25 -11.60
C GLN A 151 16.68 -8.57 -12.61
N GLU A 152 16.41 -8.18 -13.86
CA GLU A 152 17.39 -7.70 -14.88
C GLU A 152 18.41 -8.72 -15.45
N PRO A 153 19.03 -8.45 -16.62
CA PRO A 153 19.69 -7.19 -17.05
C PRO A 153 18.98 -6.38 -18.14
#